data_AF-A0A2W6D1B2-F1
#
_entry.id   AF-A0A2W6D1B2-F1
#
_cell.length_a   1.000
_cell.length_b   1.000
_cell.length_c   1.000
_cell.angle_alpha   90.00
_cell.angle_beta   90.00
_cell.angle_gamma   90.00
#
_symmetry.space_group_name_H-M   'P 1'
#
loop_
_entity.id
_entity.type
_entity.pdbx_description
1 polymer ?
#
loop_
_entity_poly.entity_id
_entity_poly.type
_entity_poly.pdbx_seq_one_letter_code
_entity_poly.pdbx_strand_id
1 'polypeptide(L)'
;MRPPIDGPPTIGAPLDHGAVGEWCGGRCLVGVTGDQLISRAQRHDVGVDQLLALVGLTAGRCMICRSCHAQAVDVSRSGGEVRGLICRYCKTRVATYDGSYGPDAPFYRACRCTDRGTEWLIRIQAATAQYLERTASADSVAAGPQHRGNRAILAEIIRDVQARGVDPYNVWSTGSIESLPRLARPPAVARETGEATRRDPPLARPSCARDCQQHDEHIYIACFPTPTIVRDRDYHRGDDMTDYPISHYVGWTRQLPPVKRVAQHGRTCVDALIKIMPGTEQEEALLKAAAACPQCGQQLWYYRADPPSKPNTP
;
A
#
# COMPACT_ATOMS: atom_id res chain seq x y z
N MET A 1 36.08 17.88 11.17
CA MET A 1 35.63 18.72 10.03
C MET A 1 34.67 17.89 9.21
N ARG A 2 33.41 18.34 9.03
CA ARG A 2 32.50 17.68 8.09
C ARG A 2 32.87 18.13 6.67
N PRO A 3 32.90 17.23 5.67
CA PRO A 3 33.10 17.64 4.28
C PRO A 3 31.93 18.54 3.84
N PRO A 4 32.15 19.49 2.92
CA PRO A 4 31.08 20.29 2.35
C PRO A 4 30.06 19.36 1.68
N ILE A 5 28.78 19.61 1.97
CA ILE A 5 27.68 18.95 1.27
C ILE A 5 27.62 19.61 -0.11
N ASP A 6 28.01 18.86 -1.15
CA ASP A 6 27.86 19.29 -2.53
C ASP A 6 26.39 19.68 -2.81
N GLY A 7 26.20 20.68 -3.66
CA GLY A 7 24.88 21.27 -3.97
C GLY A 7 23.81 20.26 -4.39
N PRO A 8 22.54 20.68 -4.47
CA PRO A 8 21.44 19.78 -4.80
C PRO A 8 21.72 19.06 -6.12
N PRO A 9 21.49 17.72 -6.20
CA PRO A 9 21.76 16.97 -7.42
C PRO A 9 20.93 17.54 -8.58
N THR A 10 21.60 17.82 -9.70
CA THR A 10 20.94 18.19 -10.95
C THR A 10 20.03 17.04 -11.40
N ILE A 11 18.79 17.40 -11.75
CA ILE A 11 17.82 16.47 -12.36
C ILE A 11 18.46 15.94 -13.65
N GLY A 12 18.90 14.68 -13.65
CA GLY A 12 19.42 14.01 -14.85
C GLY A 12 20.79 13.33 -14.72
N ALA A 13 21.52 13.50 -13.62
CA ALA A 13 22.69 12.67 -13.38
C ALA A 13 22.22 11.25 -12.98
N PRO A 14 22.58 10.18 -13.72
CA PRO A 14 22.24 8.82 -13.31
C PRO A 14 22.91 8.54 -11.96
N LEU A 15 22.09 8.28 -10.93
CA LEU A 15 22.58 7.81 -9.65
C LEU A 15 23.31 6.49 -9.90
N ASP A 16 24.55 6.35 -9.42
CA ASP A 16 25.35 5.13 -9.61
C ASP A 16 24.57 3.90 -9.10
N HIS A 17 24.05 3.13 -10.06
CA HIS A 17 23.17 1.98 -9.82
C HIS A 17 23.95 0.72 -9.40
N GLY A 18 25.29 0.77 -9.42
CA GLY A 18 26.14 -0.43 -9.38
C GLY A 18 26.40 -1.05 -8.01
N ALA A 19 26.18 -0.34 -6.90
CA ALA A 19 26.82 -0.76 -5.64
C ALA A 19 26.01 -1.68 -4.72
N VAL A 20 24.67 -1.70 -4.72
CA VAL A 20 23.93 -2.56 -3.75
C VAL A 20 22.46 -2.76 -4.09
N GLY A 21 22.10 -3.94 -4.60
CA GLY A 21 20.73 -4.47 -4.59
C GLY A 21 20.27 -5.07 -5.92
N GLU A 22 19.69 -6.28 -5.88
CA GLU A 22 18.99 -6.90 -7.01
C GLU A 22 18.03 -5.94 -7.71
N TRP A 23 17.90 -6.10 -9.03
CA TRP A 23 17.06 -5.28 -9.89
C TRP A 23 15.63 -5.14 -9.33
N CYS A 24 15.30 -3.92 -8.93
CA CYS A 24 14.05 -3.57 -8.26
C CYS A 24 12.82 -3.46 -9.19
N GLY A 25 12.84 -4.11 -10.36
CA GLY A 25 11.70 -4.28 -11.25
C GLY A 25 11.15 -3.00 -11.89
N GLY A 26 12.01 -2.06 -12.29
CA GLY A 26 11.63 -0.84 -13.04
C GLY A 26 10.76 0.19 -12.29
N ARG A 27 10.38 -0.05 -11.03
CA ARG A 27 9.50 0.84 -10.24
C ARG A 27 10.23 1.63 -9.16
N CYS A 28 11.54 1.49 -9.06
CA CYS A 28 12.34 2.16 -8.05
C CYS A 28 12.44 3.67 -8.30
N LEU A 29 12.36 4.47 -7.23
CA LEU A 29 12.47 5.93 -7.30
C LEU A 29 13.81 6.43 -7.85
N VAL A 30 14.89 5.63 -7.82
CA VAL A 30 16.17 6.01 -8.44
C VAL A 30 16.23 5.72 -9.94
N GLY A 31 15.33 4.89 -10.47
CA GLY A 31 15.32 4.48 -11.88
C GLY A 31 14.10 4.96 -12.65
N VAL A 32 13.31 5.88 -12.08
CA VAL A 32 12.17 6.47 -12.79
C VAL A 32 12.59 7.68 -13.61
N THR A 33 11.88 7.91 -14.71
CA THR A 33 12.03 9.14 -15.51
C THR A 33 11.50 10.36 -14.77
N GLY A 34 11.84 11.57 -15.26
CA GLY A 34 11.29 12.82 -14.73
C GLY A 34 9.77 12.84 -14.71
N ASP A 35 9.12 12.44 -15.81
CA ASP A 35 7.65 12.37 -15.93
C ASP A 35 7.02 11.40 -14.92
N GLN A 36 7.66 10.24 -14.71
CA GLN A 36 7.21 9.27 -13.72
C GLN A 36 7.34 9.82 -12.30
N LEU A 37 8.37 10.63 -12.01
CA LEU A 37 8.52 11.30 -10.72
C LEU A 37 7.46 12.38 -10.52
N ILE A 38 7.19 13.20 -11.56
CA ILE A 38 6.12 14.21 -11.57
C ILE A 38 4.76 13.56 -11.29
N SER A 39 4.44 12.48 -12.01
CA SER A 39 3.19 11.73 -11.82
C SER A 39 3.06 11.17 -10.39
N ARG A 40 4.15 10.70 -9.78
CA ARG A 40 4.15 10.25 -8.38
C ARG A 40 3.92 11.41 -7.42
N ALA A 41 4.60 12.54 -7.62
CA ALA A 41 4.43 13.71 -6.77
C ALA A 41 2.98 14.22 -6.79
N GLN A 42 2.39 14.33 -7.98
CA GLN A 42 0.98 14.72 -8.18
C GLN A 42 0.01 13.74 -7.50
N ARG A 43 0.22 12.43 -7.67
CA ARG A 43 -0.65 11.39 -7.07
C ARG A 43 -0.73 11.49 -5.56
N HIS A 44 0.35 11.92 -4.91
CA HIS A 44 0.45 12.00 -3.46
C HIS A 44 0.32 13.43 -2.94
N ASP A 45 -0.02 14.40 -3.80
CA ASP A 45 -0.10 15.82 -3.48
C ASP A 45 1.15 16.34 -2.75
N VAL A 46 2.33 16.04 -3.31
CA VAL A 46 3.62 16.55 -2.82
C VAL A 46 4.33 17.34 -3.92
N GLY A 47 5.23 18.25 -3.54
CA GLY A 47 6.08 18.94 -4.51
C GLY A 47 7.10 18.00 -5.14
N VAL A 48 7.37 18.16 -6.44
CA VAL A 48 8.44 17.39 -7.14
C VAL A 48 9.79 17.66 -6.50
N ASP A 49 10.09 18.93 -6.19
CA ASP A 49 11.35 19.32 -5.53
C ASP A 49 11.47 18.73 -4.12
N GLN A 50 10.35 18.63 -3.38
CA GLN A 50 10.33 17.99 -2.07
C GLN A 50 10.61 16.48 -2.19
N LEU A 51 10.02 15.83 -3.19
CA LEU A 51 10.27 14.42 -3.45
C LEU A 51 11.72 14.17 -3.87
N LEU A 52 12.29 15.01 -4.74
CA LEU A 52 13.70 14.98 -5.13
C LEU A 52 14.62 15.19 -3.93
N ALA A 53 14.34 16.19 -3.08
CA ALA A 53 15.10 16.46 -1.87
C ALA A 53 15.11 15.24 -0.94
N LEU A 54 13.95 14.60 -0.71
CA LEU A 54 13.87 13.41 0.13
C LEU A 54 14.55 12.19 -0.52
N VAL A 55 14.49 12.04 -1.84
CA VAL A 55 15.27 11.02 -2.56
C VAL A 55 16.77 11.26 -2.37
N GLY A 56 17.25 12.49 -2.52
CA GLY A 56 18.65 12.84 -2.29
C GLY A 56 19.11 12.52 -0.86
N LEU A 57 18.35 12.97 0.14
CA LEU A 57 18.65 12.73 1.56
C LEU A 57 18.65 11.25 1.94
N THR A 58 17.85 10.44 1.28
CA THR A 58 17.80 8.98 1.53
C THR A 58 18.70 8.18 0.59
N ALA A 59 19.40 8.82 -0.34
CA ALA A 59 20.05 8.18 -1.48
C ALA A 59 19.11 7.21 -2.22
N GLY A 60 17.82 7.54 -2.28
CA GLY A 60 16.76 6.72 -2.86
C GLY A 60 16.50 5.39 -2.14
N ARG A 61 17.01 5.20 -0.92
CA ARG A 61 16.84 3.99 -0.12
C ARG A 61 15.59 4.08 0.76
N CYS A 62 15.05 2.91 1.09
CA CYS A 62 13.93 2.81 2.04
C CYS A 62 14.33 3.39 3.40
N MET A 63 13.49 4.27 3.94
CA MET A 63 13.71 4.90 5.25
C MET A 63 13.59 3.93 6.44
N ILE A 64 13.05 2.73 6.23
CA ILE A 64 12.94 1.68 7.25
C ILE A 64 14.16 0.75 7.17
N CYS A 65 14.30 -0.04 6.09
CA CYS A 65 15.35 -1.05 6.04
C CYS A 65 16.73 -0.54 5.59
N ARG A 66 16.81 0.63 4.95
CA ARG A 66 18.03 1.23 4.38
C ARG A 66 18.76 0.40 3.31
N SER A 67 18.46 -0.89 3.17
CA SER A 67 19.07 -1.78 2.17
C SER A 67 18.33 -1.73 0.83
N CYS A 68 17.00 -1.90 0.86
CA CYS A 68 16.15 -1.91 -0.33
C CYS A 68 16.03 -0.48 -0.91
N HIS A 69 16.05 -0.29 -2.24
CA HIS A 69 15.63 0.98 -2.82
C HIS A 69 14.14 1.28 -2.54
N ALA A 70 13.81 2.56 -2.37
CA ALA A 70 12.43 2.99 -2.23
C ALA A 70 11.68 2.83 -3.56
N GLN A 71 10.45 2.33 -3.46
CA GLN A 71 9.56 2.08 -4.61
C GLN A 71 8.25 2.87 -4.49
N ALA A 72 7.94 3.39 -3.30
CA ALA A 72 6.71 4.10 -3.03
C ALA A 72 6.98 5.35 -2.17
N VAL A 73 6.21 6.39 -2.46
CA VAL A 73 5.84 7.39 -1.46
C VAL A 73 4.77 6.75 -0.59
N ASP A 74 5.08 6.56 0.68
CA ASP A 74 4.16 5.99 1.65
C ASP A 74 3.17 7.05 2.12
N VAL A 75 1.92 6.62 2.35
CA VAL A 75 0.87 7.47 2.88
C VAL A 75 0.12 6.72 3.97
N SER A 76 -0.27 7.46 5.00
CA SER A 76 -1.07 6.98 6.12
C SER A 76 -2.42 6.48 5.65
N ARG A 77 -2.89 5.44 6.33
CA ARG A 77 -4.18 4.85 6.04
C ARG A 77 -5.35 5.71 6.54
N SER A 78 -5.21 6.37 7.69
CA SER A 78 -6.32 7.08 8.33
C SER A 78 -6.74 8.33 7.59
N GLY A 79 -5.81 9.12 7.02
CA GLY A 79 -6.15 10.35 6.30
C GLY A 79 -5.32 10.64 5.04
N GLY A 80 -4.49 9.69 4.58
CA GLY A 80 -3.73 9.86 3.33
C GLY A 80 -2.46 10.71 3.47
N GLU A 81 -2.05 10.99 4.71
CA GLU A 81 -0.89 11.79 5.07
C GLU A 81 0.41 11.14 4.59
N VAL A 82 1.26 11.86 3.87
CA VAL A 82 2.56 11.33 3.42
C VAL A 82 3.47 10.98 4.60
N ARG A 83 4.10 9.81 4.54
CA ARG A 83 4.95 9.27 5.61
C ARG A 83 6.44 9.20 5.24
N GLY A 84 6.76 9.17 3.95
CA GLY A 84 8.14 9.15 3.45
C GLY A 84 8.37 8.11 2.36
N LEU A 85 9.61 7.65 2.20
CA LEU A 85 10.01 6.76 1.10
C LEU A 85 10.31 5.34 1.61
N ILE A 86 9.61 4.34 1.08
CA ILE A 86 9.81 2.94 1.51
C ILE A 86 9.81 1.98 0.32
N CYS A 87 10.42 0.80 0.52
CA CYS A 87 10.36 -0.29 -0.44
C CYS A 87 9.02 -1.04 -0.33
N ARG A 88 8.67 -1.86 -1.34
CA ARG A 88 7.44 -2.66 -1.33
C ARG A 88 7.30 -3.54 -0.09
N TYR A 89 8.38 -4.15 0.39
CA TYR A 89 8.32 -5.05 1.55
C TYR A 89 8.03 -4.29 2.86
N CYS A 90 8.73 -3.18 3.09
CA CYS A 90 8.47 -2.33 4.25
C CYS A 90 7.09 -1.66 4.15
N LYS A 91 6.56 -1.41 2.95
CA LYS A 91 5.19 -0.93 2.76
C LYS A 91 4.16 -1.92 3.26
N THR A 92 4.27 -3.20 2.88
CA THR A 92 3.35 -4.23 3.37
C THR A 92 3.42 -4.35 4.89
N ARG A 93 4.62 -4.23 5.47
CA ARG A 93 4.82 -4.20 6.92
C ARG A 93 4.07 -3.04 7.60
N VAL A 94 4.27 -1.82 7.12
CA VAL A 94 3.58 -0.63 7.65
C VAL A 94 2.06 -0.80 7.52
N ALA A 95 1.60 -1.32 6.39
CA ALA A 95 0.19 -1.61 6.19
C ALA A 95 -0.35 -2.67 7.18
N THR A 96 0.38 -3.75 7.47
CA THR A 96 0.01 -4.71 8.53
C THR A 96 -0.07 -4.02 9.89
N TYR A 97 0.89 -3.17 10.21
CA TYR A 97 0.89 -2.40 11.46
C TYR A 97 -0.32 -1.48 11.59
N ASP A 98 -0.69 -0.79 10.51
CA ASP A 98 -1.92 0.03 10.43
C ASP A 98 -3.21 -0.81 10.42
N GLY A 99 -3.13 -2.12 10.70
CA GLY A 99 -4.26 -3.04 10.73
C GLY A 99 -4.90 -3.26 9.35
N SER A 100 -4.15 -3.01 8.27
CA SER A 100 -4.64 -3.13 6.89
C SER A 100 -4.81 -4.56 6.45
N TYR A 101 -4.41 -5.58 7.22
CA TYR A 101 -4.54 -6.97 6.80
C TYR A 101 -5.17 -7.89 7.86
N GLY A 102 -5.64 -7.34 8.99
CA GLY A 102 -6.02 -8.17 10.15
C GLY A 102 -4.95 -8.21 11.24
N PRO A 103 -5.33 -8.56 12.49
CA PRO A 103 -4.37 -8.82 13.57
C PRO A 103 -3.52 -10.07 13.30
N ASP A 104 -4.05 -11.03 12.54
CA ASP A 104 -3.43 -12.33 12.28
C ASP A 104 -2.72 -12.41 10.92
N ALA A 105 -2.68 -11.31 10.16
CA ALA A 105 -1.94 -11.32 8.91
C ALA A 105 -0.47 -11.64 9.19
N PRO A 106 0.10 -12.69 8.57
CA PRO A 106 1.49 -13.01 8.74
C PRO A 106 2.28 -11.79 8.29
N PHE A 107 2.91 -11.12 9.24
CA PHE A 107 3.81 -10.03 9.00
C PHE A 107 4.81 -10.53 7.96
N TYR A 108 4.80 -9.98 6.73
CA TYR A 108 5.71 -10.44 5.70
C TYR A 108 7.13 -10.29 6.25
N ARG A 109 7.72 -11.45 6.58
CA ARG A 109 8.81 -11.50 7.56
C ARG A 109 10.09 -10.84 7.08
N ALA A 110 10.22 -10.38 5.83
CA ALA A 110 11.46 -9.74 5.39
C ALA A 110 11.39 -8.84 4.13
N CYS A 111 12.13 -7.72 4.14
CA CYS A 111 12.75 -7.17 2.91
C CYS A 111 13.73 -8.24 2.42
N ARG A 112 13.76 -8.53 1.11
CA ARG A 112 14.54 -9.65 0.57
C ARG A 112 16.06 -9.50 0.74
N CYS A 113 16.55 -8.33 1.14
CA CYS A 113 17.92 -7.91 0.93
C CYS A 113 18.96 -8.32 1.99
N THR A 114 18.62 -8.98 3.10
CA THR A 114 19.62 -9.40 4.10
C THR A 114 19.24 -10.69 4.84
N ASP A 115 20.26 -11.31 5.44
CA ASP A 115 20.15 -12.47 6.33
C ASP A 115 19.36 -12.12 7.61
N ARG A 116 18.59 -13.09 8.10
CA ARG A 116 17.30 -12.88 8.79
C ARG A 116 17.25 -13.47 10.20
N GLY A 117 18.36 -13.36 10.93
CA GLY A 117 18.41 -13.74 12.34
C GLY A 117 17.46 -12.92 13.23
N THR A 118 17.29 -13.37 14.47
CA THR A 118 16.45 -12.71 15.49
C THR A 118 16.82 -11.24 15.69
N GLU A 119 18.10 -10.90 15.69
CA GLU A 119 18.56 -9.52 15.80
C GLU A 119 18.02 -8.64 14.66
N TRP A 120 18.07 -9.12 13.43
CA TRP A 120 17.54 -8.40 12.28
C TRP A 120 16.06 -8.07 12.50
N LEU A 121 15.26 -9.03 12.98
CA LEU A 121 13.83 -8.86 13.26
C LEU A 121 13.58 -7.73 14.28
N ILE A 122 14.38 -7.67 15.35
CA ILE A 122 14.25 -6.63 16.37
C ILE A 122 14.61 -5.26 15.79
N ARG A 123 15.72 -5.17 15.04
CA ARG A 123 16.15 -3.92 14.39
C ARG A 123 15.11 -3.42 13.39
N ILE A 124 14.56 -4.29 12.54
CA ILE A 124 13.54 -3.84 11.57
C ILE A 124 12.23 -3.43 12.27
N GLN A 125 11.87 -4.01 13.42
CA GLN A 125 10.74 -3.53 14.24
C GLN A 125 11.02 -2.14 14.81
N ALA A 126 12.21 -1.93 15.38
CA ALA A 126 12.64 -0.64 15.87
C ALA A 126 12.70 0.44 14.78
N ALA A 127 13.22 0.10 13.60
CA ALA A 127 13.24 1.01 12.46
C ALA A 127 11.83 1.37 11.98
N THR A 128 10.88 0.43 12.10
CA THR A 128 9.46 0.68 11.81
C THR A 128 8.86 1.61 12.86
N ALA A 129 9.20 1.44 14.15
CA ALA A 129 8.76 2.31 15.23
C ALA A 129 9.25 3.75 15.04
N GLN A 130 10.55 3.90 14.78
CA GLN A 130 11.20 5.18 14.44
C GLN A 130 10.51 5.86 13.25
N TYR A 131 10.23 5.08 12.20
CA TYR A 131 9.55 5.60 11.02
C TYR A 131 8.16 6.13 11.35
N LEU A 132 7.35 5.38 12.10
CA LEU A 132 6.00 5.79 12.46
C LEU A 132 5.99 6.98 13.43
N GLU A 133 6.88 7.01 14.41
CA GLU A 133 7.05 8.14 15.34
C GLU A 133 7.40 9.44 14.59
N ARG A 134 8.33 9.37 13.65
CA ARG A 134 8.70 10.51 12.78
C ARG A 134 7.47 11.05 12.04
N THR A 135 6.61 10.16 11.55
CA THR A 135 5.42 10.57 10.80
C THR A 135 4.33 11.18 11.66
N ALA A 136 4.11 10.62 12.85
CA ALA A 136 3.17 11.19 13.83
C ALA A 136 3.62 12.57 14.31
N SER A 137 4.94 12.76 14.49
CA SER A 137 5.51 14.06 14.85
C SER A 137 5.31 15.11 13.75
N ALA A 138 5.56 14.73 12.48
CA ALA A 138 5.36 15.61 11.33
C ALA A 138 3.88 16.00 11.15
N ASP A 139 2.96 15.04 11.33
CA ASP A 139 1.52 15.28 11.26
C ASP A 139 1.04 16.25 12.36
N SER A 140 1.54 16.07 13.58
CA SER A 140 1.20 16.94 14.72
C SER A 140 1.62 18.40 14.50
N VAL A 141 2.77 18.63 13.84
CA VAL A 141 3.23 19.98 13.48
C VAL A 141 2.40 20.56 12.33
N ALA A 142 2.01 19.73 11.36
CA ALA A 142 1.21 20.14 10.21
C ALA A 142 -0.28 20.38 10.54
N ALA A 143 -0.78 19.87 11.68
CA ALA A 143 -2.17 20.05 12.12
C ALA A 143 -2.55 21.52 12.43
N GLY A 144 -1.59 22.45 12.41
CA GLY A 144 -1.85 23.89 12.50
C GLY A 144 -2.82 24.39 11.39
N PRO A 145 -3.63 25.43 11.66
CA PRO A 145 -4.63 25.94 10.70
C PRO A 145 -4.07 26.34 9.33
N GLN A 146 -2.77 26.61 9.25
CA GLN A 146 -2.07 27.13 8.07
C GLN A 146 -1.31 26.07 7.27
N HIS A 147 -1.25 24.81 7.74
CA HIS A 147 -0.34 23.78 7.17
C HIS A 147 -1.03 22.43 6.88
N ARG A 148 -2.30 22.44 6.48
CA ARG A 148 -2.99 21.20 6.09
C ARG A 148 -2.54 20.74 4.70
N GLY A 149 -1.90 19.58 4.64
CA GLY A 149 -1.66 18.85 3.38
C GLY A 149 -0.33 18.12 3.31
N ASN A 150 -0.23 17.21 2.36
CA ASN A 150 0.95 16.34 2.19
C ASN A 150 2.24 17.12 1.90
N ARG A 151 2.16 18.28 1.24
CA ARG A 151 3.31 19.16 1.04
C ARG A 151 3.92 19.65 2.35
N ALA A 152 3.10 20.05 3.32
CA ALA A 152 3.60 20.53 4.62
C ALA A 152 4.20 19.38 5.43
N ILE A 153 3.51 18.24 5.48
CA ILE A 153 3.98 17.04 6.18
C ILE A 153 5.32 16.55 5.59
N LEU A 154 5.47 16.54 4.26
CA LEU A 154 6.73 16.14 3.63
C LEU A 154 7.86 17.13 3.93
N ALA A 155 7.57 18.43 4.00
CA ALA A 155 8.56 19.45 4.37
C ALA A 155 9.10 19.22 5.80
N GLU A 156 8.22 18.86 6.75
CA GLU A 156 8.61 18.49 8.11
C GLU A 156 9.48 17.22 8.13
N ILE A 157 9.09 16.20 7.36
CA ILE A 157 9.90 14.97 7.23
C ILE A 157 11.29 15.27 6.65
N ILE A 158 11.38 16.12 5.63
CA ILE A 158 12.67 16.54 5.04
C ILE A 158 13.53 17.25 6.08
N ARG A 159 12.96 18.23 6.80
CA ARG A 159 13.67 18.99 7.85
C ARG A 159 14.18 18.06 8.94
N ASP A 160 13.35 17.10 9.35
CA ASP A 160 13.70 16.11 10.35
C ASP A 160 14.88 15.24 9.91
N VAL A 161 14.84 14.73 8.67
CA VAL A 161 15.91 13.90 8.10
C VAL A 161 17.20 14.71 7.94
N GLN A 162 17.12 15.98 7.58
CA GLN A 162 18.28 16.87 7.52
C GLN A 162 18.91 17.08 8.90
N ALA A 163 18.08 17.29 9.93
CA ALA A 163 18.55 17.59 11.28
C ALA A 163 19.10 16.34 12.00
N ARG A 164 18.40 15.21 11.90
CA ARG A 164 18.67 14.00 12.71
C ARG A 164 19.18 12.81 11.89
N GLY A 165 19.28 12.94 10.57
CA GLY A 165 19.60 11.84 9.67
C GLY A 165 18.41 10.90 9.43
N VAL A 166 18.60 9.92 8.54
CA VAL A 166 17.54 8.95 8.22
C VAL A 166 17.35 7.91 9.35
N ASP A 167 18.40 7.64 10.13
CA ASP A 167 18.41 6.66 11.22
C ASP A 167 18.80 7.29 12.58
N PRO A 168 17.97 8.18 13.14
CA PRO A 168 18.30 8.97 14.34
C PRO A 168 18.60 8.13 15.59
N TYR A 169 18.01 6.93 15.73
CA TYR A 169 18.29 6.03 16.84
C TYR A 169 19.41 5.03 16.53
N ASN A 170 20.10 5.20 15.40
CA ASN A 170 21.16 4.31 14.93
C ASN A 170 20.75 2.83 14.95
N VAL A 171 19.51 2.53 14.54
CA VAL A 171 18.90 1.20 14.56
C VAL A 171 19.74 0.19 13.78
N TRP A 172 20.40 0.63 12.71
CA TRP A 172 21.24 -0.22 11.87
C TRP A 172 22.74 -0.18 12.22
N SER A 173 23.11 0.57 13.26
CA SER A 173 24.49 0.58 13.78
C SER A 173 24.73 -0.53 14.80
N THR A 174 25.99 -0.69 15.23
CA THR A 174 26.43 -1.65 16.27
C THR A 174 25.89 -1.36 17.68
N GLY A 175 24.94 -0.43 17.84
CA GLY A 175 24.27 -0.17 19.11
C GLY A 175 23.55 -1.40 19.68
N SER A 176 23.41 -1.43 21.01
CA SER A 176 22.69 -2.48 21.74
C SER A 176 21.23 -2.54 21.29
N ILE A 177 20.73 -3.76 21.12
CA ILE A 177 19.34 -4.03 20.75
C ILE A 177 18.36 -3.58 21.87
N GLU A 178 18.81 -3.57 23.12
CA GLU A 178 17.97 -3.27 24.29
C GLU A 178 17.52 -1.80 24.35
N SER A 179 18.31 -0.89 23.80
CA SER A 179 18.01 0.55 23.75
C SER A 179 17.17 0.95 22.55
N LEU A 180 16.84 0.00 21.65
CA LEU A 180 16.11 0.33 20.43
C LEU A 180 14.64 0.67 20.72
N PRO A 181 14.06 1.62 19.98
CA PRO A 181 12.65 1.97 20.14
C PRO A 181 11.78 0.74 19.92
N ARG A 182 10.80 0.54 20.80
CA ARG A 182 9.85 -0.57 20.66
C ARG A 182 8.69 -0.14 19.80
N LEU A 183 8.36 -0.96 18.82
CA LEU A 183 7.14 -0.79 18.04
C LEU A 183 5.96 -1.04 18.98
N ALA A 184 5.17 0.00 19.26
CA ALA A 184 3.98 -0.11 20.09
C ALA A 184 3.08 -1.21 19.53
N ARG A 185 2.40 -1.99 20.39
CA ARG A 185 1.42 -2.94 19.86
C ARG A 185 0.28 -2.10 19.24
N PRO A 186 -0.18 -2.40 18.01
CA PRO A 186 -1.38 -1.78 17.49
C PRO A 186 -2.51 -1.97 18.51
N PRO A 187 -3.38 -0.96 18.74
CA PRO A 187 -4.53 -1.15 19.61
C PRO A 187 -5.30 -2.37 19.12
N ALA A 188 -5.59 -3.30 20.04
CA ALA A 188 -6.41 -4.45 19.73
C ALA A 188 -7.81 -3.94 19.40
N VAL A 189 -8.14 -3.86 18.11
CA VAL A 189 -9.51 -3.62 17.69
C VAL A 189 -10.23 -4.94 17.93
N ALA A 190 -11.18 -4.96 18.86
CA ALA A 190 -12.09 -6.09 19.00
C ALA A 190 -12.83 -6.23 17.67
N ARG A 191 -12.53 -7.30 16.93
CA ARG A 191 -13.14 -7.60 15.65
C ARG A 191 -13.98 -8.85 15.79
N GLU A 192 -15.10 -8.85 15.11
CA GLU A 192 -15.94 -10.04 15.06
C GLU A 192 -15.19 -11.08 14.24
N THR A 193 -14.68 -12.12 14.92
CA THR A 193 -14.25 -13.32 14.23
C THR A 193 -15.47 -13.83 13.48
N GLY A 194 -15.40 -13.88 12.15
CA GLY A 194 -16.56 -14.10 11.26
C GLY A 194 -17.30 -15.44 11.44
N GLU A 195 -17.03 -16.18 12.52
CA GLU A 195 -17.64 -17.44 12.88
C GLU A 195 -19.15 -17.32 13.15
N ALA A 196 -19.61 -16.23 13.78
CA ALA A 196 -21.04 -15.97 13.95
C ALA A 196 -21.74 -15.70 12.61
N THR A 197 -21.08 -14.98 11.69
CA THR A 197 -21.61 -14.62 10.37
C THR A 197 -21.58 -15.76 9.34
N ARG A 198 -20.89 -16.87 9.60
CA ARG A 198 -20.71 -17.98 8.66
C ARG A 198 -21.96 -18.85 8.44
N ARG A 199 -23.00 -18.71 9.28
CA ARG A 199 -24.22 -19.54 9.16
C ARG A 199 -25.03 -19.20 7.90
N ASP A 200 -25.03 -17.94 7.50
CA ASP A 200 -25.78 -17.48 6.34
C ASP A 200 -24.93 -17.54 5.05
N PRO A 201 -25.51 -17.90 3.90
CA PRO A 201 -24.85 -17.75 2.61
C PRO A 201 -24.37 -16.30 2.40
N PRO A 202 -23.20 -16.06 1.76
CA PRO A 202 -22.63 -14.73 1.67
C PRO A 202 -23.60 -13.65 1.13
N LEU A 203 -24.35 -13.94 0.07
CA LEU A 203 -25.31 -12.97 -0.49
C LEU A 203 -26.50 -12.65 0.41
N ALA A 204 -26.85 -13.53 1.35
CA ALA A 204 -27.91 -13.29 2.33
C ALA A 204 -27.45 -12.39 3.50
N ARG A 205 -26.12 -12.24 3.69
CA ARG A 205 -25.56 -11.41 4.75
C ARG A 205 -25.86 -9.92 4.51
N PRO A 206 -26.03 -9.12 5.59
CA PRO A 206 -26.09 -7.67 5.50
C PRO A 206 -24.86 -7.10 4.79
N SER A 207 -25.04 -6.02 4.05
CA SER A 207 -23.89 -5.30 3.47
C SER A 207 -23.16 -4.54 4.58
N CYS A 208 -21.83 -4.62 4.57
CA CYS A 208 -20.97 -3.70 5.28
C CYS A 208 -20.98 -2.32 4.62
N ALA A 209 -20.66 -1.29 5.42
CA ALA A 209 -20.29 0.02 4.91
C ALA A 209 -18.95 -0.03 4.14
N ARG A 210 -18.73 0.95 3.25
CA ARG A 210 -17.49 1.06 2.45
C ARG A 210 -16.23 1.17 3.29
N ASP A 211 -16.35 1.79 4.45
CA ASP A 211 -15.31 2.06 5.43
C ASP A 211 -15.26 1.02 6.57
N CYS A 212 -15.89 -0.15 6.42
CA CYS A 212 -15.98 -1.15 7.49
C CYS A 212 -14.61 -1.58 8.05
N GLN A 213 -14.55 -1.62 9.39
CA GLN A 213 -13.40 -2.02 10.20
C GLN A 213 -13.71 -3.19 11.14
N GLN A 214 -14.97 -3.61 11.19
CA GLN A 214 -15.51 -4.55 12.19
C GLN A 214 -15.17 -6.01 11.84
N HIS A 215 -15.01 -6.31 10.56
CA HIS A 215 -14.69 -7.65 10.06
C HIS A 215 -13.26 -7.70 9.52
N ASP A 216 -12.60 -8.85 9.69
CA ASP A 216 -11.21 -9.05 9.20
C ASP A 216 -11.13 -9.31 7.70
N GLU A 217 -12.20 -9.85 7.12
CA GLU A 217 -12.25 -10.29 5.73
C GLU A 217 -13.56 -9.85 5.10
N HIS A 218 -13.48 -9.41 3.84
CA HIS A 218 -14.63 -8.97 3.08
C HIS A 218 -14.61 -9.57 1.69
N ILE A 219 -15.81 -9.87 1.20
CA ILE A 219 -16.08 -10.06 -0.21
C ILE A 219 -16.76 -8.80 -0.73
N TYR A 220 -16.39 -8.36 -1.91
CA TYR A 220 -17.03 -7.24 -2.58
C TYR A 220 -17.44 -7.60 -4.00
N ILE A 221 -18.53 -6.99 -4.45
CA ILE A 221 -19.12 -7.20 -5.78
C ILE A 221 -19.27 -5.85 -6.46
N ALA A 222 -18.71 -5.73 -7.65
CA ALA A 222 -18.96 -4.64 -8.59
C ALA A 222 -19.78 -5.13 -9.79
N CYS A 223 -20.78 -4.35 -10.18
CA CYS A 223 -21.64 -4.61 -11.33
C CYS A 223 -21.53 -3.44 -12.31
N PHE A 224 -20.88 -3.66 -13.45
CA PHE A 224 -20.64 -2.62 -14.43
C PHE A 224 -21.84 -2.49 -15.38
N PRO A 225 -22.31 -1.26 -15.69
CA PRO A 225 -23.39 -1.07 -16.66
C PRO A 225 -22.97 -1.46 -18.08
N THR A 226 -21.66 -1.40 -18.37
CA THR A 226 -21.04 -1.86 -19.62
C THR A 226 -19.82 -2.72 -19.30
N PRO A 227 -19.51 -3.77 -20.10
CA PRO A 227 -18.32 -4.58 -19.90
C PRO A 227 -17.06 -3.72 -19.80
N THR A 228 -16.31 -3.87 -18.71
CA THR A 228 -15.21 -2.97 -18.33
C THR A 228 -13.92 -3.75 -18.10
N ILE A 229 -12.79 -3.22 -18.57
CA ILE A 229 -11.46 -3.77 -18.26
C ILE A 229 -11.07 -3.32 -16.85
N VAL A 230 -10.92 -4.29 -15.95
CA VAL A 230 -10.56 -4.06 -14.55
C VAL A 230 -9.06 -4.29 -14.34
N ARG A 231 -8.37 -3.29 -13.78
CA ARG A 231 -6.93 -3.36 -13.47
C ARG A 231 -6.66 -4.26 -12.27
N ASP A 232 -5.46 -4.87 -12.23
CA ASP A 232 -4.99 -5.70 -11.11
C ASP A 232 -5.99 -6.79 -10.68
N ARG A 233 -6.80 -7.29 -11.61
CA ARG A 233 -7.70 -8.42 -11.35
C ARG A 233 -6.89 -9.69 -11.11
N ASP A 234 -7.47 -10.63 -10.36
CA ASP A 234 -6.84 -11.93 -10.13
C ASP A 234 -6.94 -12.75 -11.42
N TYR A 235 -5.81 -12.91 -12.13
CA TYR A 235 -5.72 -13.78 -13.30
C TYR A 235 -5.33 -15.19 -12.86
N HIS A 236 -5.95 -16.21 -13.45
CA HIS A 236 -5.37 -17.54 -13.38
C HIS A 236 -4.08 -17.56 -14.19
N ARG A 237 -3.04 -18.14 -13.60
CA ARG A 237 -1.70 -18.20 -14.20
C ARG A 237 -1.79 -19.00 -15.51
N GLY A 238 -1.63 -18.31 -16.64
CA GLY A 238 -1.74 -18.89 -17.99
C GLY A 238 -2.81 -18.24 -18.87
N ASP A 239 -3.70 -17.42 -18.30
CA ASP A 239 -4.72 -16.72 -19.09
C ASP A 239 -4.12 -15.44 -19.72
N ASP A 240 -4.01 -15.42 -21.06
CA ASP A 240 -3.62 -14.23 -21.85
C ASP A 240 -4.76 -13.20 -21.96
N MET A 241 -5.50 -13.01 -20.87
CA MET A 241 -6.74 -12.25 -20.87
C MET A 241 -6.58 -10.84 -20.29
N THR A 242 -5.38 -10.27 -20.27
CA THR A 242 -5.09 -8.99 -19.59
C THR A 242 -6.09 -7.88 -19.92
N ASP A 243 -6.64 -7.88 -21.13
CA ASP A 243 -7.57 -6.85 -21.63
C ASP A 243 -9.02 -7.36 -21.83
N TYR A 244 -9.42 -8.44 -21.17
CA TYR A 244 -10.77 -9.00 -21.30
C TYR A 244 -11.80 -8.16 -20.50
N PRO A 245 -12.81 -7.54 -21.13
CA PRO A 245 -13.81 -6.76 -20.42
C PRO A 245 -14.79 -7.66 -19.66
N ILE A 246 -15.16 -7.28 -18.44
CA ILE A 246 -16.06 -8.05 -17.57
C ILE A 246 -17.28 -7.21 -17.16
N SER A 247 -18.44 -7.85 -17.01
CA SER A 247 -19.67 -7.22 -16.51
C SER A 247 -19.76 -7.22 -14.98
N HIS A 248 -19.09 -8.18 -14.33
CA HIS A 248 -19.05 -8.32 -12.89
C HIS A 248 -17.63 -8.54 -12.42
N TYR A 249 -17.29 -7.93 -11.29
CA TYR A 249 -16.07 -8.26 -10.57
C TYR A 249 -16.43 -8.68 -9.15
N VAL A 250 -16.00 -9.87 -8.77
CA VAL A 250 -16.06 -10.35 -7.39
C VAL A 250 -14.62 -10.45 -6.91
N GLY A 251 -14.36 -9.90 -5.72
CA GLY A 251 -13.05 -9.99 -5.10
C GLY A 251 -13.16 -10.19 -3.59
N TRP A 252 -12.09 -10.77 -3.04
CA TRP A 252 -11.92 -10.96 -1.61
C TRP A 252 -10.77 -10.10 -1.11
N THR A 253 -10.89 -9.62 0.13
CA THR A 253 -9.83 -8.85 0.75
C THR A 253 -9.80 -8.94 2.26
N ARG A 254 -8.58 -9.02 2.80
CA ARG A 254 -8.26 -8.62 4.18
C ARG A 254 -7.92 -7.15 4.30
N GLN A 255 -7.90 -6.43 3.18
CA GLN A 255 -7.57 -5.03 3.17
C GLN A 255 -8.69 -4.20 3.77
N LEU A 256 -8.34 -3.45 4.80
CA LEU A 256 -9.29 -2.55 5.44
C LEU A 256 -9.01 -1.08 5.07
N PRO A 257 -10.04 -0.21 5.07
CA PRO A 257 -11.40 -0.62 4.78
C PRO A 257 -11.48 -1.26 3.38
N PRO A 258 -12.46 -2.15 3.12
CA PRO A 258 -12.54 -2.93 1.89
C PRO A 258 -12.55 -2.08 0.62
N VAL A 259 -13.14 -0.87 0.66
CA VAL A 259 -13.16 0.05 -0.48
C VAL A 259 -11.75 0.43 -0.97
N LYS A 260 -10.70 0.36 -0.13
CA LYS A 260 -9.32 0.62 -0.56
C LYS A 260 -8.79 -0.46 -1.50
N ARG A 261 -9.18 -1.72 -1.29
CA ARG A 261 -8.88 -2.78 -2.26
C ARG A 261 -9.63 -2.53 -3.55
N VAL A 262 -10.92 -2.21 -3.46
CA VAL A 262 -11.75 -1.87 -4.63
C VAL A 262 -11.11 -0.76 -5.47
N ALA A 263 -10.60 0.29 -4.82
CA ALA A 263 -9.95 1.42 -5.49
C ALA A 263 -8.65 1.05 -6.23
N GLN A 264 -7.96 -0.03 -5.85
CA GLN A 264 -6.77 -0.51 -6.60
C GLN A 264 -7.15 -1.01 -7.99
N HIS A 265 -8.38 -1.46 -8.15
CA HIS A 265 -8.93 -1.87 -9.44
C HIS A 265 -9.38 -0.69 -10.31
N GLY A 266 -9.30 0.53 -9.80
CA GLY A 266 -9.64 1.77 -10.50
C GLY A 266 -10.95 2.41 -10.02
N ARG A 267 -11.13 3.69 -10.36
CA ARG A 267 -12.28 4.49 -9.93
C ARG A 267 -13.61 3.89 -10.39
N THR A 268 -13.67 3.37 -11.61
CA THR A 268 -14.85 2.70 -12.16
C THR A 268 -15.32 1.53 -11.30
N CYS A 269 -14.40 0.77 -10.68
CA CYS A 269 -14.75 -0.34 -9.79
C CYS A 269 -15.39 0.16 -8.48
N VAL A 270 -14.93 1.31 -7.95
CA VAL A 270 -15.51 1.94 -6.77
C VAL A 270 -16.91 2.49 -7.05
N ASP A 271 -17.10 3.10 -8.22
CA ASP A 271 -18.40 3.64 -8.63
C ASP A 271 -19.40 2.52 -8.93
N ALA A 272 -18.94 1.39 -9.48
CA ALA A 272 -19.73 0.19 -9.75
C ALA A 272 -19.91 -0.76 -8.55
N LEU A 273 -19.42 -0.40 -7.35
CA LEU A 273 -19.45 -1.25 -6.17
C LEU A 273 -20.87 -1.34 -5.59
N ILE A 274 -21.47 -2.54 -5.65
CA ILE A 274 -22.87 -2.77 -5.27
C ILE A 274 -23.04 -3.47 -3.92
N LYS A 275 -22.05 -4.25 -3.48
CA LYS A 275 -22.11 -4.98 -2.20
C LYS A 275 -20.73 -5.18 -1.61
N ILE A 276 -20.63 -5.03 -0.29
CA ILE A 276 -19.49 -5.44 0.53
C ILE A 276 -20.07 -6.28 1.66
N MET A 277 -19.52 -7.42 1.98
CA MET A 277 -20.04 -8.29 3.04
C MET A 277 -18.89 -9.04 3.71
N PRO A 278 -19.03 -9.47 4.98
CA PRO A 278 -18.03 -10.31 5.59
C PRO A 278 -17.97 -11.64 4.84
N GLY A 279 -16.75 -12.13 4.59
CA GLY A 279 -16.58 -13.45 3.99
C GLY A 279 -15.14 -13.81 3.65
N THR A 280 -14.93 -15.10 3.39
CA THR A 280 -13.61 -15.70 3.18
C THR A 280 -13.24 -15.79 1.69
N GLU A 281 -11.97 -16.08 1.40
CA GLU A 281 -11.50 -16.35 0.03
C GLU A 281 -12.22 -17.56 -0.60
N GLN A 282 -12.52 -18.58 0.20
CA GLN A 282 -13.26 -19.75 -0.27
C GLN A 282 -14.71 -19.41 -0.66
N GLU A 283 -15.38 -18.60 0.16
CA GLU A 283 -16.73 -18.14 -0.12
C GLU A 283 -16.79 -17.25 -1.37
N GLU A 284 -15.74 -16.46 -1.60
CA GLU A 284 -15.58 -15.66 -2.81
C GLU A 284 -15.51 -16.54 -4.07
N ALA A 285 -14.71 -17.61 -4.03
CA ALA A 285 -14.63 -18.58 -5.11
C ALA A 285 -15.99 -19.26 -5.37
N LEU A 286 -16.75 -19.58 -4.32
CA LEU A 286 -18.10 -20.15 -4.45
C LEU A 286 -19.09 -19.17 -5.07
N LEU A 287 -19.01 -17.88 -4.73
CA LEU A 287 -19.85 -16.85 -5.33
C LEU A 287 -19.56 -16.65 -6.81
N LYS A 288 -18.27 -16.55 -7.17
CA LYS A 288 -17.85 -16.57 -8.57
C LYS A 288 -18.40 -17.79 -9.28
N ALA A 289 -18.43 -18.95 -8.61
CA ALA A 289 -18.82 -20.20 -9.21
C ALA A 289 -20.33 -20.33 -9.52
N ALA A 290 -21.17 -19.90 -8.59
CA ALA A 290 -22.57 -20.34 -8.55
C ALA A 290 -23.59 -19.23 -8.37
N ALA A 291 -23.17 -18.01 -8.00
CA ALA A 291 -24.11 -16.98 -7.59
C ALA A 291 -24.48 -16.01 -8.72
N ALA A 292 -25.68 -15.43 -8.59
CA ALA A 292 -26.17 -14.35 -9.43
C ALA A 292 -25.91 -12.98 -8.77
N CYS A 293 -25.69 -11.97 -9.59
CA CYS A 293 -25.53 -10.59 -9.19
C CYS A 293 -26.83 -10.08 -8.55
N PRO A 294 -26.79 -9.53 -7.32
CA PRO A 294 -28.00 -9.04 -6.65
C PRO A 294 -28.58 -7.79 -7.31
N GLN A 295 -27.84 -7.09 -8.19
CA GLN A 295 -28.33 -5.92 -8.91
C GLN A 295 -28.99 -6.25 -10.26
N CYS A 296 -28.39 -7.13 -11.06
CA CYS A 296 -28.86 -7.38 -12.45
C CYS A 296 -29.30 -8.83 -12.71
N GLY A 297 -29.15 -9.74 -11.74
CA GLY A 297 -29.53 -11.15 -11.86
C GLY A 297 -28.62 -12.02 -12.72
N GLN A 298 -27.62 -11.47 -13.41
CA GLN A 298 -26.67 -12.24 -14.22
C GLN A 298 -25.67 -13.02 -13.36
N GLN A 299 -25.08 -14.10 -13.89
CA GLN A 299 -24.07 -14.86 -13.17
C GLN A 299 -22.84 -13.99 -12.85
N LEU A 300 -22.29 -14.16 -11.64
CA LEU A 300 -21.07 -13.48 -11.21
C LEU A 300 -19.80 -14.08 -11.84
N TRP A 301 -19.91 -15.26 -12.44
CA TRP A 301 -18.82 -15.89 -13.18
C TRP A 301 -18.51 -15.11 -14.45
N TYR A 302 -17.36 -14.43 -14.52
CA TYR A 302 -16.98 -13.66 -15.70
C TYR A 302 -16.08 -14.38 -16.73
N TYR A 303 -15.63 -15.63 -16.48
CA TYR A 303 -14.90 -16.45 -17.48
C TYR A 303 -15.77 -17.39 -18.34
N ARG A 304 -17.10 -17.44 -18.15
CA ARG A 304 -18.01 -18.39 -18.84
C ARG A 304 -19.00 -17.73 -19.77
N ALA A 305 -19.14 -16.41 -19.72
CA ALA A 305 -19.86 -15.70 -20.76
C ALA A 305 -19.00 -15.74 -22.03
N ASP A 306 -19.60 -16.11 -23.16
CA ASP A 306 -18.98 -15.83 -24.45
C ASP A 306 -18.58 -14.35 -24.44
N PRO A 307 -17.33 -13.99 -24.83
CA PRO A 307 -16.94 -12.60 -24.88
C PRO A 307 -18.00 -11.83 -25.65
N PRO A 308 -18.55 -10.73 -25.10
CA PRO A 308 -19.30 -9.80 -25.94
C PRO A 308 -18.37 -9.46 -27.10
N SER A 309 -18.89 -9.57 -28.33
CA SER A 309 -18.13 -9.24 -29.53
C SER A 309 -17.42 -7.92 -29.29
N LYS A 310 -16.10 -7.88 -29.53
CA LYS A 310 -15.29 -6.66 -29.32
C LYS A 310 -16.06 -5.49 -29.92
N PRO A 311 -16.34 -4.41 -29.17
CA PRO A 311 -16.97 -3.25 -29.76
C PRO A 311 -16.11 -2.83 -30.95
N ASN A 312 -16.72 -2.71 -32.14
CA ASN A 312 -16.03 -2.20 -33.32
C ASN A 312 -15.50 -0.82 -32.95
N THR A 313 -14.18 -0.72 -32.74
CA THR A 313 -13.52 0.56 -32.56
C THR A 313 -13.66 1.34 -33.87
N PRO A 314 -14.30 2.53 -33.89
CA PRO A 314 -14.27 3.40 -35.06
C PRO A 314 -12.86 3.91 -35.35
#